data_AF-A0A355S7W0-F1
#
_entry.id   AF-A0A355S7W0-F1
#
_cell.length_a   1.000
_cell.length_b   1.000
_cell.length_c   1.000
_cell.angle_alpha   90.00
_cell.angle_beta   90.00
_cell.angle_gamma   90.00
#
_symmetry.space_group_name_H-M   'P 1'
#
loop_
_entity.id
_entity.type
_entity.pdbx_description
1 polymer ?
#
loop_
_entity_poly.entity_id
_entity_poly.type
_entity_poly.pdbx_seq_one_letter_code
_entity_poly.pdbx_strand_id
1 'polypeptide(L)' 'IYCGMCEEVCPEQAIFLRQDYAMTGISREEMVNDKDRLYEIGGIREGLVNKWNELK' A
#
# COMPACT_ATOMS: atom_id res chain seq x y z
N ILE A 1 -4.93 12.59 1.05
CA ILE A 1 -3.80 13.52 0.82
C ILE A 1 -2.58 12.86 0.18
N TYR A 2 -2.46 11.52 0.17
CA TYR A 2 -1.45 10.77 -0.60
C TYR A 2 -0.01 11.32 -0.48
N CYS A 3 0.41 11.67 0.75
CA CYS A 3 1.66 12.41 0.99
C CYS A 3 2.92 11.53 1.11
N GLY A 4 2.81 10.20 1.11
CA GLY A 4 3.97 9.30 1.22
C GLY A 4 4.51 9.08 2.65
N MET A 5 4.14 9.87 3.64
CA MET A 5 4.67 9.76 5.02
C MET A 5 4.49 8.37 5.65
N CYS A 6 3.42 7.65 5.33
CA CYS A 6 3.19 6.29 5.84
C CYS A 6 4.20 5.28 5.28
N GLU A 7 4.65 5.46 4.03
CA GLU A 7 5.67 4.63 3.40
C GLU A 7 7.04 4.93 4.01
N GLU A 8 7.38 6.21 4.17
CA GLU A 8 8.66 6.66 4.72
C GLU A 8 8.90 6.18 6.16
N VAL A 9 7.85 6.20 6.99
CA VAL A 9 7.96 5.81 8.40
C VAL A 9 7.97 4.29 8.59
N CYS A 10 7.61 3.49 7.57
CA CYS A 10 7.45 2.05 7.73
C CYS A 10 8.82 1.33 7.70
N PRO A 11 9.32 0.80 8.83
CA PRO A 11 10.65 0.18 8.89
C PRO A 11 10.76 -1.12 8.07
N GLU A 12 9.63 -1.82 7.95
CA GLU A 12 9.51 -3.09 7.23
C GLU A 12 9.13 -2.93 5.76
N GLN A 13 8.92 -1.68 5.31
CA GLN A 13 8.46 -1.36 3.95
C GLN A 13 7.21 -2.16 3.54
N ALA A 14 6.28 -2.31 4.49
CA ALA A 14 5.05 -3.09 4.29
C ALA A 14 3.95 -2.31 3.55
N ILE A 15 4.00 -0.98 3.59
CA ILE A 15 3.04 -0.09 2.92
C ILE A 15 3.78 0.84 1.97
N PHE A 16 3.17 1.12 0.83
CA PHE A 16 3.73 1.99 -0.21
C PHE A 16 2.62 2.70 -0.97
N LEU A 17 2.94 3.88 -1.51
CA LEU A 17 2.03 4.63 -2.37
C LEU A 17 2.18 4.15 -3.82
N ARG A 18 1.11 3.59 -4.40
CA ARG A 18 1.10 3.19 -5.81
C ARG A 18 1.03 4.42 -6.72
N GLN A 19 1.62 4.32 -7.90
CA GLN A 19 1.47 5.31 -8.98
C GLN A 19 0.16 5.16 -9.78
N ASP A 20 -0.82 4.46 -9.21
CA ASP A 20 -2.15 4.33 -9.80
C ASP A 20 -3.01 5.52 -9.36
N TYR A 21 -3.27 6.42 -10.30
CA TYR A 21 -4.05 7.63 -10.09
C TYR A 21 -5.51 7.50 -10.56
N ALA A 22 -5.91 6.33 -11.07
CA ALA A 22 -7.22 6.11 -11.67
C ALA A 22 -8.25 5.52 -10.68
N MET A 23 -8.23 5.96 -9.41
CA MET A 23 -9.18 5.49 -8.40
C MET A 23 -10.41 6.39 -8.33
N THR A 24 -11.56 5.86 -8.72
CA THR A 24 -12.87 6.55 -8.67
C THR A 24 -13.88 5.69 -7.91
N GLY A 25 -14.69 6.33 -7.08
CA GLY A 25 -15.82 5.69 -6.39
C GLY A 25 -17.06 6.59 -6.48
N ILE A 26 -18.23 5.97 -6.53
CA ILE A 26 -19.53 6.66 -6.63
C ILE A 26 -20.15 6.84 -5.24
N SER A 27 -19.70 6.05 -4.26
CA SER A 27 -20.06 6.15 -2.85
C SER A 27 -18.83 6.36 -1.97
N ARG A 28 -19.05 6.82 -0.73
CA ARG A 28 -17.95 6.98 0.25
C ARG A 28 -17.37 5.62 0.63
N GLU A 29 -18.24 4.63 0.76
CA GLU A 29 -17.93 3.27 1.19
C GLU A 29 -16.95 2.59 0.22
N GLU A 30 -17.10 2.80 -1.08
CA GLU A 30 -16.16 2.32 -2.12
C GLU A 30 -14.73 2.88 -1.97
N MET A 31 -14.60 4.07 -1.38
CA MET A 31 -13.32 4.76 -1.20
C MET A 31 -12.67 4.49 0.17
N VAL A 32 -13.32 3.70 1.02
CA VAL A 32 -12.76 3.23 2.29
C VAL A 32 -12.18 1.83 2.09
N ASN A 33 -10.85 1.74 2.01
CA ASN A 33 -10.15 0.48 1.86
C ASN A 33 -9.84 -0.11 3.24
N ASP A 34 -10.37 -1.31 3.51
CA ASP A 34 -10.00 -2.10 4.67
C ASP A 34 -8.71 -2.92 4.41
N LYS A 35 -8.31 -3.72 5.40
CA LYS A 35 -7.07 -4.49 5.33
C LYS A 35 -7.08 -5.50 4.17
N ASP A 36 -8.20 -6.18 3.96
CA ASP A 36 -8.30 -7.23 2.95
C ASP A 36 -8.27 -6.62 1.55
N ARG A 37 -8.97 -5.49 1.36
CA ARG A 37 -8.92 -4.73 0.12
C ARG A 37 -7.52 -4.18 -0.16
N LEU A 38 -6.82 -3.68 0.86
CA LEU A 38 -5.44 -3.20 0.73
C LEU A 38 -4.48 -4.32 0.28
N TYR A 39 -4.68 -5.56 0.71
CA TYR A 39 -3.89 -6.70 0.26
C TYR A 39 -4.22 -7.12 -1.17
N GLU A 40 -5.49 -7.11 -1.54
CA GLU A 40 -5.93 -7.41 -2.91
C GLU A 40 -5.33 -6.42 -3.92
N ILE A 41 -5.42 -5.11 -3.63
CA ILE A 41 -4.87 -4.08 -4.52
C ILE A 41 -3.35 -3.97 -4.42
N GLY A 42 -2.77 -4.28 -3.26
CA GLY A 42 -1.33 -4.22 -3.03
C GLY A 42 -0.55 -5.33 -3.73
N GLY A 43 -1.14 -6.52 -3.85
CA GLY A 43 -0.53 -7.68 -4.50
C GLY A 43 0.78 -8.13 -3.84
N ILE A 44 1.59 -8.89 -4.58
CA ILE A 44 2.93 -9.31 -4.18
C ILE A 44 3.94 -8.36 -4.80
N ARG A 45 4.75 -7.70 -3.97
CA ARG A 45 5.81 -6.80 -4.42
C ARG A 45 7.17 -7.45 -4.15
N GLU A 46 7.92 -7.74 -5.22
CA GLU A 46 9.26 -8.29 -5.12
C GLU A 46 10.30 -7.16 -4.92
N GLY A 47 11.26 -7.36 -4.02
CA GLY A 47 12.50 -6.57 -3.92
C GLY A 47 12.55 -5.37 -2.97
N LEU A 48 11.41 -4.84 -2.49
CA LEU A 48 11.37 -3.63 -1.63
C LEU A 48 10.69 -3.86 -0.27
N VAL A 49 10.51 -5.12 0.12
CA VAL A 49 9.83 -5.50 1.37
C VAL A 49 10.84 -6.10 2.32
N ASN A 50 11.20 -5.31 3.33
CA ASN A 50 12.16 -5.72 4.35
C ASN A 50 11.62 -6.80 5.29
N LYS A 51 10.29 -6.87 5.46
CA LYS A 51 9.63 -7.83 6.36
C LYS A 51 10.02 -9.30 6.11
N TRP A 52 10.31 -9.63 4.84
CA TRP A 52 10.58 -11.00 4.39
C TRP A 52 11.97 -11.13 3.75
N ASN A 53 12.82 -10.11 3.95
CA ASN A 53 14.16 -10.11 3.41
C ASN A 53 15.07 -10.95 4.32
N GLU A 54 15.40 -12.16 3.90
CA GLU A 54 16.30 -13.07 4.64
C GLU A 54 17.75 -12.53 4.76
N LEU A 55 18.08 -11.46 4.04
CA LEU A 55 19.42 -10.85 4.00
C LEU A 55 19.53 -9.55 4.82
N LYS A 56 18.50 -9.21 5.60
CA LYS A 56 18.45 -7.99 6.43
C LYS A 56 19.03 -8.19 7.82
#